data_AF-A0A6I9XJT9-F1
#
_entry.id   AF-A0A6I9XJT9-F1
#
_cell.length_a   1.000
_cell.length_b   1.000
_cell.length_c   1.000
_cell.angle_alpha   90.00
_cell.angle_beta   90.00
_cell.angle_gamma   90.00
#
_symmetry.space_group_name_H-M   'P 1'
#
loop_
_entity.id
_entity.type
_entity.pdbx_description
1 polymer ?
#
loop_
_entity_poly.entity_id
_entity_poly.type
_entity_poly.pdbx_seq_one_letter_code
_entity_poly.pdbx_strand_id
1 'polypeptide(L)'
;MEHGKMDYFCEQVQQKDVGRRLQVGQEFLEYLNDPSISTDLEQDQQCLDKVIDELTRWVNSSNYKVSLLGLDLLGAFGERLLGRFRTYVGTVLVALMDRLGDAKDQVREQAQNLILKLMDQVAPPMFIWERLAAGFKHKNYRSREGVCLCLVATLNVYGAHSLILSKLVPHLCLLSGDSSSQVRDAAIVALMEIYKHVGEKVRVDLNKRGIPAARLQTIFMKFDEVKNSDSMISSSISDKSIDDEESGDGNRPSATASGFKVPAPKKPGNPSNTTKKPGSAGGPKVVGTTKEGGAGAVDEDDFIKAFTDVPTVQIYSSRELEETLNKIREILSDDKHDWDQRTNALKKVRSLLVAGAAQYDGFFQHLRLLDGAFKLSAKDLRSQVVREACITVAHLSTVLGNKFDHGAEAIVPTLFNLVPNSAKVMATSGCAAIRFIIRLKMASTQNLTKIGGGKLHLHQ
;
A
#
# COMPACT_ATOMS: atom_id res chain seq x y z
N MET A 1 -13.62 -21.27 44.03
CA MET A 1 -12.70 -21.15 42.89
C MET A 1 -13.10 -19.86 42.21
N GLU A 2 -12.23 -18.86 42.18
CA GLU A 2 -12.49 -17.69 41.33
C GLU A 2 -12.49 -18.21 39.89
N HIS A 3 -13.63 -18.11 39.21
CA HIS A 3 -13.70 -18.44 37.78
C HIS A 3 -12.77 -17.48 37.04
N GLY A 4 -11.95 -18.01 36.13
CA GLY A 4 -11.05 -17.20 35.31
C GLY A 4 -11.85 -16.18 34.51
N LYS A 5 -11.28 -15.00 34.25
CA LYS A 5 -11.91 -14.00 33.37
C LYS A 5 -12.12 -14.56 31.96
N MET A 6 -11.24 -15.45 31.49
CA MET A 6 -11.39 -16.14 30.22
C MET A 6 -12.61 -17.09 30.21
N ASP A 7 -12.89 -17.78 31.31
CA ASP A 7 -14.08 -18.65 31.43
C ASP A 7 -15.38 -17.84 31.28
N TYR A 8 -15.43 -16.65 31.90
CA TYR A 8 -16.53 -15.71 31.73
C TYR A 8 -16.71 -15.36 30.25
N PHE A 9 -15.65 -14.97 29.54
CA PHE A 9 -15.76 -14.62 28.13
C PHE A 9 -16.17 -15.81 27.25
N CYS A 10 -15.73 -17.03 27.55
CA CYS A 10 -16.13 -18.25 26.84
C CYS A 10 -17.64 -18.52 26.92
N GLU A 11 -18.28 -18.17 28.03
CA GLU A 11 -19.74 -18.22 28.13
C GLU A 11 -20.40 -17.04 27.41
N GLN A 12 -19.85 -15.84 27.56
CA GLN A 12 -20.46 -14.63 27.01
C GLN A 12 -20.37 -14.51 25.48
N VAL A 13 -19.37 -15.09 24.82
CA VAL A 13 -19.27 -15.03 23.34
C VAL A 13 -20.41 -15.77 22.64
N GLN A 14 -21.07 -16.71 23.32
CA GLN A 14 -22.17 -17.52 22.78
C GLN A 14 -23.53 -16.79 22.78
N GLN A 15 -23.59 -15.58 23.36
CA GLN A 15 -24.81 -14.77 23.40
C GLN A 15 -25.35 -14.53 21.99
N LYS A 16 -26.67 -14.46 21.82
CA LYS A 16 -27.31 -14.25 20.50
C LYS A 16 -27.70 -12.80 20.25
N ASP A 17 -27.97 -12.04 21.30
CA ASP A 17 -28.37 -10.65 21.19
C ASP A 17 -27.22 -9.78 20.66
N VAL A 18 -27.53 -8.94 19.66
CA VAL A 18 -26.53 -8.09 18.99
C VAL A 18 -25.97 -7.05 19.96
N GLY A 19 -26.82 -6.42 20.78
CA GLY A 19 -26.38 -5.41 21.74
C GLY A 19 -25.43 -6.00 22.76
N ARG A 20 -25.77 -7.18 23.29
CA ARG A 20 -24.93 -7.91 24.24
C ARG A 20 -23.61 -8.34 23.63
N ARG A 21 -23.60 -8.86 22.39
CA ARG A 21 -22.34 -9.20 21.68
C ARG A 21 -21.41 -8.00 21.55
N LEU A 22 -21.97 -6.83 21.17
CA LEU A 22 -21.16 -5.61 21.03
C LEU A 22 -20.59 -5.14 22.37
N GLN A 23 -21.39 -5.19 23.44
CA GLN A 23 -20.92 -4.84 24.77
C GLN A 23 -19.82 -5.81 25.26
N VAL A 24 -20.11 -7.11 25.24
CA VAL A 24 -19.19 -8.16 25.70
C VAL A 24 -17.91 -8.15 24.88
N GLY A 25 -18.01 -8.00 23.56
CA GLY A 25 -16.82 -8.02 22.71
C GLY A 25 -15.91 -6.81 22.96
N GLN A 26 -16.46 -5.66 23.35
CA GLN A 26 -15.65 -4.50 23.74
C GLN A 26 -14.92 -4.76 25.07
N GLU A 27 -15.64 -5.28 26.07
CA GLU A 27 -15.04 -5.70 27.36
C GLU A 27 -13.95 -6.76 27.13
N PHE A 28 -14.17 -7.68 26.19
CA PHE A 28 -13.21 -8.74 25.87
C PHE A 28 -11.97 -8.18 25.18
N LEU A 29 -12.14 -7.22 24.27
CA LEU A 29 -11.02 -6.58 23.59
C LEU A 29 -10.13 -5.82 24.58
N GLU A 30 -10.73 -5.11 25.54
CA GLU A 30 -10.00 -4.45 26.64
C GLU A 30 -9.22 -5.46 27.48
N TYR A 31 -9.81 -6.60 27.81
CA TYR A 31 -9.13 -7.69 28.50
C TYR A 31 -7.94 -8.26 27.71
N LEU A 32 -8.10 -8.51 26.40
CA LEU A 32 -7.03 -9.04 25.54
C LEU A 32 -5.88 -8.05 25.34
N ASN A 33 -6.17 -6.75 25.31
CA ASN A 33 -5.19 -5.70 25.08
C ASN A 33 -4.29 -5.41 26.29
N ASP A 34 -4.63 -5.91 27.48
CA ASP A 34 -3.83 -5.74 28.69
C ASP A 34 -3.25 -7.10 29.17
N PRO A 35 -1.95 -7.37 28.93
CA PRO A 35 -1.28 -8.59 29.37
C PRO A 35 -1.24 -8.81 30.87
N SER A 36 -1.37 -7.75 31.67
CA SER A 36 -1.33 -7.87 33.13
C SER A 36 -2.60 -8.50 33.71
N ILE A 37 -3.74 -8.35 33.02
CA ILE A 37 -5.04 -8.89 33.46
C ILE A 37 -5.45 -10.16 32.73
N SER A 38 -4.88 -10.47 31.57
CA SER A 38 -5.18 -11.64 30.74
C SER A 38 -4.17 -12.78 30.92
N THR A 39 -3.86 -13.08 32.18
CA THR A 39 -2.89 -14.13 32.56
C THR A 39 -3.45 -15.55 32.42
N ASP A 40 -4.77 -15.67 32.33
CA ASP A 40 -5.53 -16.93 32.22
C ASP A 40 -5.90 -17.32 30.78
N LEU A 41 -5.53 -16.50 29.79
CA LEU A 41 -5.90 -16.68 28.38
C LEU A 41 -5.57 -18.06 27.80
N GLU A 42 -4.48 -18.66 28.26
CA GLU A 42 -3.90 -19.89 27.71
C GLU A 42 -4.02 -21.08 28.65
N GLN A 43 -4.72 -20.91 29.79
CA GLN A 43 -4.81 -21.96 30.81
C GLN A 43 -5.75 -23.10 30.38
N ASP A 44 -6.78 -22.80 29.59
CA ASP A 44 -7.73 -23.78 29.06
C ASP A 44 -7.81 -23.72 27.52
N GLN A 45 -7.23 -24.74 26.88
CA GLN A 45 -7.24 -24.91 25.43
C GLN A 45 -8.64 -25.16 24.87
N GLN A 46 -9.51 -25.90 25.57
CA GLN A 46 -10.87 -26.19 25.10
C GLN A 46 -11.74 -24.93 25.13
N CYS A 47 -11.54 -24.11 26.16
CA CYS A 47 -12.14 -22.78 26.29
C CYS A 47 -11.71 -21.88 25.12
N LEU A 48 -10.41 -21.83 24.83
CA LEU A 48 -9.86 -21.07 23.71
C LEU A 48 -10.42 -21.54 22.35
N ASP A 49 -10.43 -22.85 22.08
CA ASP A 49 -10.96 -23.41 20.85
C ASP A 49 -12.42 -22.98 20.61
N LYS A 50 -13.27 -23.08 21.65
CA LYS A 50 -14.67 -22.64 21.61
C LYS A 50 -14.80 -21.15 21.32
N VAL A 51 -13.97 -20.31 21.95
CA VAL A 51 -13.99 -18.87 21.74
C VAL A 51 -13.63 -18.53 20.29
N ILE A 52 -12.55 -19.10 19.76
CA ILE A 52 -12.12 -18.84 18.38
C ILE A 52 -13.19 -19.29 17.36
N ASP A 53 -13.82 -20.44 17.61
CA ASP A 53 -14.93 -20.92 16.77
C ASP A 53 -16.13 -19.96 16.80
N GLU A 54 -16.52 -19.45 17.96
CA GLU A 54 -17.63 -18.51 18.08
C GLU A 54 -17.28 -17.14 17.47
N LEU A 55 -16.05 -16.65 17.65
CA LEU A 55 -15.59 -15.42 16.99
C LEU A 55 -15.56 -15.56 15.48
N THR A 56 -15.23 -16.74 14.95
CA THR A 56 -15.35 -17.02 13.51
C THR A 56 -16.80 -16.90 13.02
N ARG A 57 -17.79 -17.25 13.85
CA ARG A 57 -19.22 -17.02 13.56
C ARG A 57 -19.59 -15.54 13.68
N TRP A 58 -19.00 -14.80 14.62
CA TRP A 58 -19.20 -13.36 14.74
C TRP A 58 -18.69 -12.63 13.50
N VAL A 59 -17.51 -12.99 13.00
CA VAL A 59 -16.96 -12.47 11.73
C VAL A 59 -17.95 -12.67 10.57
N ASN A 60 -18.67 -13.79 10.55
CA ASN A 60 -19.69 -14.08 9.55
C ASN A 60 -21.10 -13.57 9.89
N SER A 61 -21.26 -12.75 10.93
CA SER A 61 -22.54 -12.16 11.32
C SER A 61 -23.12 -11.29 10.18
N SER A 62 -24.45 -11.27 10.08
CA SER A 62 -25.17 -10.33 9.22
C SER A 62 -25.09 -8.88 9.72
N ASN A 63 -24.76 -8.67 11.00
CA ASN A 63 -24.52 -7.34 11.55
C ASN A 63 -23.05 -6.98 11.35
N TYR A 64 -22.78 -5.99 10.49
CA TYR A 64 -21.42 -5.59 10.15
C TYR A 64 -20.60 -5.10 11.37
N LYS A 65 -21.23 -4.51 12.39
CA LYS A 65 -20.49 -4.09 13.61
C LYS A 65 -20.03 -5.29 14.43
N VAL A 66 -20.85 -6.34 14.52
CA VAL A 66 -20.46 -7.60 15.18
C VAL A 66 -19.36 -8.30 14.36
N SER A 67 -19.46 -8.26 13.03
CA SER A 67 -18.41 -8.77 12.14
C SER A 67 -17.08 -8.06 12.36
N LEU A 68 -17.07 -6.72 12.39
CA LEU A 68 -15.88 -5.93 12.68
C LEU A 68 -15.29 -6.24 14.06
N LEU A 69 -16.13 -6.31 15.09
CA LEU A 69 -15.67 -6.65 16.45
C LEU A 69 -15.08 -8.08 16.52
N GLY A 70 -15.66 -9.03 15.79
CA GLY A 70 -15.10 -10.37 15.65
C GLY A 70 -13.72 -10.37 14.97
N LEU A 71 -13.53 -9.54 13.94
CA LEU A 71 -12.23 -9.36 13.28
C LEU A 71 -11.20 -8.74 14.24
N ASP A 72 -11.58 -7.71 15.00
CA ASP A 72 -10.69 -7.07 15.98
C ASP A 72 -10.25 -8.04 17.07
N LEU A 73 -11.19 -8.83 17.61
CA LEU A 73 -10.90 -9.85 18.62
C LEU A 73 -9.96 -10.94 18.09
N LEU A 74 -10.22 -11.50 16.89
CA LEU A 74 -9.30 -12.46 16.27
C LEU A 74 -7.92 -11.85 16.01
N GLY A 75 -7.87 -10.56 15.65
CA GLY A 75 -6.64 -9.81 15.52
C GLY A 75 -5.87 -9.68 16.84
N ALA A 76 -6.56 -9.40 17.95
CA ALA A 76 -5.96 -9.33 19.28
C ALA A 76 -5.45 -10.71 19.72
N PHE A 77 -6.21 -11.78 19.50
CA PHE A 77 -5.75 -13.15 19.75
C PHE A 77 -4.50 -13.50 18.94
N GLY A 78 -4.43 -13.07 17.68
CA GLY A 78 -3.23 -13.23 16.85
C GLY A 78 -1.98 -12.63 17.49
N GLU A 79 -2.06 -11.42 18.06
CA GLU A 79 -0.91 -10.77 18.72
C GLU A 79 -0.58 -11.42 20.05
N ARG A 80 -1.60 -11.85 20.80
CA ARG A 80 -1.41 -12.43 22.14
C ARG A 80 -0.83 -13.83 22.09
N LEU A 81 -1.29 -14.64 21.15
CA LEU A 81 -0.89 -16.05 21.03
C LEU A 81 0.28 -16.26 20.06
N LEU A 82 0.54 -15.29 19.16
CA LEU A 82 1.61 -15.33 18.16
C LEU A 82 1.61 -16.67 17.40
N GLY A 83 2.75 -17.36 17.36
CA GLY A 83 2.90 -18.65 16.68
C GLY A 83 1.96 -19.76 17.17
N ARG A 84 1.39 -19.65 18.39
CA ARG A 84 0.38 -20.61 18.87
C ARG A 84 -0.98 -20.45 18.20
N PHE A 85 -1.28 -19.25 17.69
CA PHE A 85 -2.50 -19.02 16.91
C PHE A 85 -2.50 -19.78 15.58
N ARG A 86 -1.34 -20.30 15.15
CA ARG A 86 -1.15 -20.98 13.86
C ARG A 86 -2.08 -22.18 13.66
N THR A 87 -2.52 -22.84 14.73
CA THR A 87 -3.49 -23.96 14.66
C THR A 87 -4.87 -23.51 14.18
N TYR A 88 -5.27 -22.27 14.49
CA TYR A 88 -6.56 -21.69 14.14
C TYR A 88 -6.62 -21.02 12.77
N VAL A 89 -5.45 -20.72 12.19
CA VAL A 89 -5.33 -20.01 10.91
C VAL A 89 -6.19 -20.64 9.82
N GLY A 90 -6.28 -21.97 9.75
CA GLY A 90 -7.12 -22.65 8.77
C GLY A 90 -8.60 -22.25 8.87
N THR A 91 -9.17 -22.36 10.07
CA THR A 91 -10.56 -22.01 10.37
C THR A 91 -10.84 -20.53 10.14
N VAL A 92 -9.95 -19.67 10.65
CA VAL A 92 -10.08 -18.22 10.56
C VAL A 92 -10.03 -17.75 9.10
N LEU A 93 -9.10 -18.26 8.30
CA LEU A 93 -8.98 -17.87 6.88
C LEU A 93 -10.23 -18.21 6.07
N VAL A 94 -10.97 -19.27 6.41
CA VAL A 94 -12.25 -19.57 5.73
C VAL A 94 -13.24 -18.43 5.89
N ALA A 95 -13.41 -17.92 7.13
CA ALA A 95 -14.29 -16.77 7.36
C ALA A 95 -13.75 -15.47 6.75
N LEU A 96 -12.43 -15.26 6.75
CA LEU A 96 -11.82 -14.08 6.14
C LEU A 96 -11.99 -14.07 4.62
N MET A 97 -11.93 -15.22 3.93
CA MET A 97 -12.21 -15.32 2.49
C MET A 97 -13.64 -14.89 2.15
N ASP A 98 -14.62 -15.23 3.00
CA ASP A 98 -15.99 -14.72 2.84
C ASP A 98 -16.03 -13.20 3.02
N ARG A 99 -15.37 -12.67 4.06
CA ARG A 99 -15.36 -11.24 4.37
C ARG A 99 -14.58 -10.37 3.39
N LEU A 100 -13.60 -10.92 2.68
CA LEU A 100 -12.96 -10.22 1.54
C LEU A 100 -13.97 -9.86 0.43
N GLY A 101 -15.14 -10.49 0.39
CA GLY A 101 -16.22 -10.19 -0.54
C GLY A 101 -17.43 -9.49 0.08
N ASP A 102 -17.29 -8.91 1.27
CA ASP A 102 -18.39 -8.27 2.01
C ASP A 102 -18.95 -7.04 1.27
N ALA A 103 -20.24 -6.75 1.49
CA ALA A 103 -20.91 -5.59 0.91
C ALA A 103 -20.42 -4.26 1.51
N LYS A 104 -19.82 -4.28 2.71
CA LYS A 104 -19.25 -3.12 3.38
C LYS A 104 -17.74 -3.07 3.21
N ASP A 105 -17.26 -1.97 2.65
CA ASP A 105 -15.85 -1.70 2.36
C ASP A 105 -14.99 -1.81 3.62
N GLN A 106 -15.47 -1.24 4.73
CA GLN A 106 -14.81 -1.33 6.03
C GLN A 106 -14.57 -2.79 6.49
N VAL A 107 -15.50 -3.70 6.20
CA VAL A 107 -15.34 -5.13 6.57
C VAL A 107 -14.31 -5.80 5.66
N ARG A 108 -14.32 -5.49 4.36
CA ARG A 108 -13.33 -6.03 3.41
C ARG A 108 -11.92 -5.57 3.75
N GLU A 109 -11.75 -4.27 4.06
CA GLU A 109 -10.48 -3.68 4.46
C GLU A 109 -9.96 -4.30 5.76
N GLN A 110 -10.80 -4.43 6.78
CA GLN A 110 -10.40 -5.04 8.05
C GLN A 110 -10.06 -6.54 7.89
N ALA A 111 -10.81 -7.28 7.06
CA ALA A 111 -10.46 -8.67 6.77
C ALA A 111 -9.09 -8.78 6.07
N GLN A 112 -8.80 -7.92 5.09
CA GLN A 112 -7.49 -7.88 4.45
C GLN A 112 -6.37 -7.50 5.44
N ASN A 113 -6.60 -6.49 6.28
CA ASN A 113 -5.64 -6.07 7.30
C ASN A 113 -5.35 -7.20 8.30
N LEU A 114 -6.38 -7.93 8.74
CA LEU A 114 -6.20 -9.08 9.61
C LEU A 114 -5.39 -10.19 8.93
N ILE A 115 -5.65 -10.49 7.64
CA ILE A 115 -4.84 -11.46 6.89
C ILE A 115 -3.36 -11.03 6.88
N LEU A 116 -3.07 -9.76 6.59
CA LEU A 116 -1.69 -9.24 6.58
C LEU A 116 -1.07 -9.27 7.98
N LYS A 117 -1.84 -8.96 9.03
CA LYS A 117 -1.40 -9.03 10.42
C LYS A 117 -1.05 -10.45 10.85
N LEU A 118 -1.84 -11.45 10.42
CA LEU A 118 -1.52 -12.86 10.65
C LEU A 118 -0.22 -13.28 9.93
N MET A 119 0.09 -12.71 8.77
CA MET A 119 1.36 -12.94 8.07
C MET A 119 2.58 -12.35 8.82
N ASP A 120 2.38 -11.24 9.52
CA ASP A 120 3.43 -10.55 10.29
C ASP A 120 3.71 -11.28 11.61
N GLN A 121 2.65 -11.63 12.34
CA GLN A 121 2.76 -12.02 13.76
C GLN A 121 2.59 -13.51 14.03
N VAL A 122 1.87 -14.25 13.17
CA VAL A 122 1.46 -15.63 13.46
C VAL A 122 2.21 -16.65 12.61
N ALA A 123 2.29 -16.44 11.29
CA ALA A 123 2.94 -17.38 10.39
C ALA A 123 3.44 -16.71 9.11
N PRO A 124 4.54 -17.21 8.48
CA PRO A 124 5.09 -16.60 7.27
C PRO A 124 4.07 -16.48 6.13
N PRO A 125 4.18 -15.46 5.24
CA PRO A 125 3.23 -15.22 4.16
C PRO A 125 2.84 -16.46 3.35
N MET A 126 3.83 -17.28 2.96
CA MET A 126 3.56 -18.50 2.19
C MET A 126 2.65 -19.49 2.94
N PHE A 127 2.78 -19.64 4.25
CA PHE A 127 1.93 -20.56 5.04
C PHE A 127 0.45 -20.13 5.02
N ILE A 128 0.20 -18.83 5.03
CA ILE A 128 -1.14 -18.25 4.88
C ILE A 128 -1.63 -18.47 3.45
N TRP A 129 -0.79 -18.20 2.44
CA TRP A 129 -1.14 -18.32 1.03
C TRP A 129 -1.43 -19.74 0.56
N GLU A 130 -0.82 -20.76 1.17
CA GLU A 130 -1.16 -22.17 0.91
C GLU A 130 -2.63 -22.50 1.19
N ARG A 131 -3.27 -21.76 2.11
CA ARG A 131 -4.70 -21.90 2.44
C ARG A 131 -5.55 -20.87 1.72
N LEU A 132 -5.09 -19.62 1.68
CA LEU A 132 -5.82 -18.50 1.08
C LEU A 132 -6.01 -18.66 -0.45
N ALA A 133 -5.12 -19.38 -1.13
CA ALA A 133 -5.25 -19.65 -2.58
C ALA A 133 -6.55 -20.37 -2.97
N ALA A 134 -7.19 -21.09 -2.04
CA ALA A 134 -8.53 -21.66 -2.26
C ALA A 134 -9.58 -20.57 -2.60
N GLY A 135 -9.39 -19.35 -2.08
CA GLY A 135 -10.25 -18.20 -2.31
C GLY A 135 -10.29 -17.71 -3.77
N PHE A 136 -9.29 -18.05 -4.59
CA PHE A 136 -9.34 -17.78 -6.03
C PHE A 136 -10.48 -18.52 -6.73
N LYS A 137 -11.01 -19.60 -6.14
CA LYS A 137 -12.15 -20.38 -6.69
C LYS A 137 -13.45 -20.09 -5.94
N HIS A 138 -13.52 -19.02 -5.15
CA HIS A 138 -14.69 -18.74 -4.33
C HIS A 138 -15.95 -18.47 -5.16
N LYS A 139 -17.13 -18.88 -4.66
CA LYS A 139 -18.42 -18.70 -5.36
C LYS A 139 -18.77 -17.22 -5.55
N ASN A 140 -18.52 -16.40 -4.53
CA ASN A 140 -18.74 -14.95 -4.58
C ASN A 140 -17.62 -14.29 -5.37
N TYR A 141 -17.97 -13.60 -6.46
CA TYR A 141 -16.99 -12.92 -7.31
C TYR A 141 -16.22 -11.84 -6.53
N ARG A 142 -16.87 -11.15 -5.58
CA ARG A 142 -16.20 -10.13 -4.76
C ARG A 142 -15.12 -10.72 -3.87
N SER A 143 -15.32 -11.94 -3.37
CA SER A 143 -14.26 -12.63 -2.62
C SER A 143 -13.10 -13.00 -3.52
N ARG A 144 -13.35 -13.47 -4.76
CA ARG A 144 -12.27 -13.77 -5.73
C ARG A 144 -11.46 -12.51 -6.05
N GLU A 145 -12.15 -11.39 -6.27
CA GLU A 145 -11.55 -10.05 -6.43
C GLU A 145 -10.73 -9.67 -5.19
N GLY A 146 -11.33 -9.75 -4.00
CA GLY A 146 -10.68 -9.41 -2.73
C GLY A 146 -9.43 -10.26 -2.45
N VAL A 147 -9.40 -11.54 -2.84
CA VAL A 147 -8.22 -12.40 -2.75
C VAL A 147 -7.12 -11.94 -3.72
N CYS A 148 -7.46 -11.51 -4.94
CA CYS A 148 -6.48 -10.92 -5.86
C CYS A 148 -5.88 -9.63 -5.29
N LEU A 149 -6.71 -8.75 -4.72
CA LEU A 149 -6.26 -7.52 -4.08
C LEU A 149 -5.43 -7.80 -2.82
N CYS A 150 -5.76 -8.84 -2.06
CA CYS A 150 -4.97 -9.28 -0.92
C CYS A 150 -3.58 -9.80 -1.36
N LEU A 151 -3.47 -10.44 -2.54
CA LEU A 151 -2.17 -10.82 -3.11
C LEU A 151 -1.32 -9.59 -3.45
N VAL A 152 -1.93 -8.58 -4.07
CA VAL A 152 -1.27 -7.29 -4.34
C VAL A 152 -0.77 -6.67 -3.03
N ALA A 153 -1.62 -6.59 -2.01
CA ALA A 153 -1.23 -6.05 -0.71
C ALA A 153 -0.11 -6.87 -0.06
N THR A 154 -0.15 -8.21 -0.16
CA THR A 154 0.93 -9.08 0.34
C THR A 154 2.25 -8.76 -0.37
N LEU A 155 2.25 -8.64 -1.70
CA LEU A 155 3.44 -8.33 -2.48
C LEU A 155 4.01 -6.96 -2.15
N ASN A 156 3.15 -5.96 -1.95
CA ASN A 156 3.56 -4.61 -1.55
C ASN A 156 4.21 -4.57 -0.16
N VAL A 157 3.71 -5.37 0.79
CA VAL A 157 4.22 -5.37 2.17
C VAL A 157 5.45 -6.27 2.32
N TYR A 158 5.42 -7.48 1.78
CA TYR A 158 6.42 -8.52 2.04
C TYR A 158 7.35 -8.82 0.86
N GLY A 159 7.04 -8.31 -0.33
CA GLY A 159 7.80 -8.59 -1.55
C GLY A 159 7.59 -10.00 -2.12
N ALA A 160 7.96 -10.19 -3.38
CA ALA A 160 7.83 -11.46 -4.08
C ALA A 160 8.59 -12.64 -3.44
N HIS A 161 9.73 -12.38 -2.79
CA HIS A 161 10.56 -13.41 -2.16
C HIS A 161 9.87 -14.14 -1.00
N SER A 162 8.81 -13.55 -0.43
CA SER A 162 8.00 -14.15 0.63
C SER A 162 7.02 -15.22 0.12
N LEU A 163 6.85 -15.36 -1.20
CA LEU A 163 5.86 -16.22 -1.85
C LEU A 163 6.48 -17.12 -2.91
N ILE A 164 5.91 -18.32 -3.07
CA ILE A 164 6.21 -19.21 -4.19
C ILE A 164 5.24 -18.87 -5.34
N LEU A 165 5.59 -17.84 -6.11
CA LEU A 165 4.70 -17.28 -7.14
C LEU A 165 4.31 -18.26 -8.24
N SER A 166 5.15 -19.26 -8.53
CA SER A 166 4.83 -20.33 -9.50
C SER A 166 3.59 -21.14 -9.11
N LYS A 167 3.21 -21.18 -7.82
CA LYS A 167 1.97 -21.80 -7.34
C LYS A 167 0.75 -20.87 -7.48
N LEU A 168 0.94 -19.55 -7.46
CA LEU A 168 -0.14 -18.56 -7.43
C LEU A 168 -0.51 -18.02 -8.82
N VAL A 169 0.49 -17.80 -9.69
CA VAL A 169 0.31 -17.31 -11.06
C VAL A 169 -0.72 -18.14 -11.87
N PRO A 170 -0.75 -19.48 -11.82
CA PRO A 170 -1.77 -20.25 -12.54
C PRO A 170 -3.21 -19.86 -12.20
N HIS A 171 -3.48 -19.52 -10.93
CA HIS A 171 -4.80 -19.08 -10.50
C HIS A 171 -5.16 -17.72 -11.10
N LEU A 172 -4.22 -16.77 -11.14
CA LEU A 172 -4.42 -15.46 -11.75
C LEU A 172 -4.62 -15.55 -13.26
N CYS A 173 -3.91 -16.46 -13.94
CA CYS A 173 -4.13 -16.73 -15.36
C CYS A 173 -5.56 -17.19 -15.64
N LEU A 174 -6.11 -18.08 -14.82
CA LEU A 174 -7.51 -18.48 -14.90
C LEU A 174 -8.45 -17.30 -14.65
N LEU A 175 -8.22 -16.53 -13.58
CA LEU A 175 -9.08 -15.40 -13.21
C LEU A 175 -9.02 -14.21 -14.16
N SER A 176 -7.96 -14.06 -14.96
CA SER A 176 -7.93 -13.08 -16.05
C SER A 176 -9.03 -13.32 -17.10
N GLY A 177 -9.66 -14.51 -17.10
CA GLY A 177 -10.80 -14.87 -17.93
C GLY A 177 -12.09 -15.12 -17.13
N ASP A 178 -12.17 -14.65 -15.88
CA ASP A 178 -13.36 -14.77 -15.04
C ASP A 178 -14.60 -14.13 -15.69
N SER A 179 -15.80 -14.59 -15.34
CA SER A 179 -17.05 -14.02 -15.85
C SER A 179 -17.26 -12.58 -15.38
N SER A 180 -16.80 -12.22 -14.19
CA SER A 180 -16.84 -10.86 -13.66
C SER A 180 -15.69 -10.00 -14.17
N SER A 181 -15.98 -8.82 -14.71
CA SER A 181 -14.94 -7.86 -15.12
C SER A 181 -14.06 -7.42 -13.97
N GLN A 182 -14.64 -7.22 -12.79
CA GLN A 182 -13.93 -6.79 -11.58
C GLN A 182 -12.85 -7.81 -11.17
N VAL A 183 -13.17 -9.10 -11.27
CA VAL A 183 -12.22 -10.18 -10.98
C VAL A 183 -11.12 -10.25 -12.04
N ARG A 184 -11.47 -10.10 -13.33
CA ARG A 184 -10.48 -10.05 -14.42
C ARG A 184 -9.50 -8.90 -14.22
N ASP A 185 -10.01 -7.71 -13.89
CA ASP A 185 -9.19 -6.52 -13.68
C ASP A 185 -8.28 -6.68 -12.46
N ALA A 186 -8.81 -7.18 -11.34
CA ALA A 186 -8.01 -7.44 -10.14
C ALA A 186 -6.94 -8.52 -10.36
N ALA A 187 -7.23 -9.57 -11.13
CA ALA A 187 -6.25 -10.59 -11.50
C ALA A 187 -5.12 -10.01 -12.35
N ILE A 188 -5.44 -9.11 -13.29
CA ILE A 188 -4.45 -8.41 -14.10
C ILE A 188 -3.60 -7.48 -13.22
N VAL A 189 -4.20 -6.74 -12.28
CA VAL A 189 -3.47 -5.90 -11.31
C VAL A 189 -2.51 -6.76 -10.47
N ALA A 190 -2.93 -7.94 -10.01
CA ALA A 190 -2.06 -8.86 -9.29
C ALA A 190 -0.90 -9.39 -10.16
N LEU A 191 -1.14 -9.68 -11.45
CA LEU A 191 -0.09 -10.06 -12.39
C LEU A 191 0.89 -8.91 -12.67
N MET A 192 0.40 -7.68 -12.76
CA MET A 192 1.23 -6.48 -12.91
C MET A 192 2.12 -6.29 -11.68
N GLU A 193 1.58 -6.47 -10.48
CA GLU A 193 2.35 -6.38 -9.25
C GLU A 193 3.43 -7.48 -9.22
N ILE A 194 3.10 -8.73 -9.55
CA ILE A 194 4.11 -9.79 -9.70
C ILE A 194 5.21 -9.41 -10.71
N TYR A 195 4.82 -8.81 -11.85
CA TYR A 195 5.76 -8.36 -12.87
C TYR A 195 6.69 -7.24 -12.37
N LYS A 196 6.22 -6.32 -11.52
CA LYS A 196 7.09 -5.30 -10.91
C LYS A 196 8.22 -5.89 -10.09
N HIS A 197 7.98 -7.01 -9.41
CA HIS A 197 8.98 -7.65 -8.53
C HIS A 197 9.91 -8.61 -9.28
N VAL A 198 9.39 -9.30 -10.30
CA VAL A 198 10.08 -10.43 -10.97
C VAL A 198 10.58 -10.08 -12.37
N GLY A 199 9.95 -9.11 -13.04
CA GLY A 199 10.29 -8.66 -14.39
C GLY A 199 9.97 -9.66 -15.49
N GLU A 200 10.79 -9.65 -16.54
CA GLU A 200 10.54 -10.33 -17.83
C GLU A 200 10.32 -11.86 -17.71
N LYS A 201 10.84 -12.49 -16.66
CA LYS A 201 10.63 -13.92 -16.38
C LYS A 201 9.14 -14.28 -16.31
N VAL A 202 8.30 -13.37 -15.80
CA VAL A 202 6.83 -13.56 -15.75
C VAL A 202 6.23 -13.59 -17.15
N ARG A 203 6.71 -12.74 -18.07
CA ARG A 203 6.24 -12.70 -19.46
C ARG A 203 6.49 -14.04 -20.17
N VAL A 204 7.68 -14.60 -20.00
CA VAL A 204 8.07 -15.90 -20.56
C VAL A 204 7.20 -17.03 -19.98
N ASP A 205 6.94 -17.00 -18.67
CA ASP A 205 6.10 -17.99 -18.01
C ASP A 205 4.64 -17.93 -18.50
N LEU A 206 4.05 -16.73 -18.60
CA LEU A 206 2.67 -16.55 -19.08
C LEU A 206 2.45 -17.04 -20.52
N ASN A 207 3.44 -16.87 -21.40
CA ASN A 207 3.38 -17.40 -22.77
C ASN A 207 3.17 -18.92 -22.84
N LYS A 208 3.60 -19.66 -21.81
CA LYS A 208 3.51 -21.13 -21.76
C LYS A 208 2.20 -21.64 -21.14
N ARG A 209 1.34 -20.75 -20.63
CA ARG A 209 0.16 -21.10 -19.81
C ARG A 209 -1.16 -21.18 -20.58
N GLY A 210 -1.12 -21.17 -21.92
CA GLY A 210 -2.32 -21.37 -22.75
C GLY A 210 -3.37 -20.25 -22.65
N ILE A 211 -2.95 -19.03 -22.31
CA ILE A 211 -3.84 -17.86 -22.29
C ILE A 211 -4.14 -17.45 -23.73
N PRO A 212 -5.42 -17.18 -24.10
CA PRO A 212 -5.78 -16.69 -25.43
C PRO A 212 -4.98 -15.45 -25.83
N ALA A 213 -4.51 -15.42 -27.08
CA ALA A 213 -3.59 -14.39 -27.57
C ALA A 213 -4.06 -12.96 -27.30
N ALA A 214 -5.34 -12.64 -27.57
CA ALA A 214 -5.87 -11.30 -27.33
C ALA A 214 -5.74 -10.83 -25.87
N ARG A 215 -6.00 -11.73 -24.92
CA ARG A 215 -5.92 -11.44 -23.49
C ARG A 215 -4.47 -11.35 -23.01
N LEU A 216 -3.60 -12.19 -23.55
CA LEU A 216 -2.16 -12.13 -23.28
C LEU A 216 -1.55 -10.81 -23.75
N GLN A 217 -1.96 -10.32 -24.93
CA GLN A 217 -1.56 -9.00 -25.43
C GLN A 217 -2.00 -7.88 -24.50
N THR A 218 -3.24 -7.90 -23.98
CA THR A 218 -3.70 -6.92 -22.99
C THR A 218 -2.84 -6.92 -21.72
N ILE A 219 -2.46 -8.10 -21.23
CA ILE A 219 -1.58 -8.21 -20.05
C ILE A 219 -0.20 -7.64 -20.37
N PHE A 220 0.37 -7.95 -21.53
CA PHE A 220 1.70 -7.48 -21.91
C PHE A 220 1.75 -5.97 -22.16
N MET A 221 0.69 -5.39 -22.72
CA MET A 221 0.57 -3.94 -22.83
C MET A 221 0.64 -3.28 -21.45
N LYS A 222 -0.10 -3.81 -20.47
CA LYS A 222 -0.05 -3.32 -19.09
C LYS A 222 1.32 -3.52 -18.43
N PHE A 223 2.04 -4.59 -18.78
CA PHE A 223 3.43 -4.78 -18.34
C PHE A 223 4.35 -3.71 -18.94
N ASP A 224 4.18 -3.36 -20.21
CA ASP A 224 4.96 -2.30 -20.85
C ASP A 224 4.65 -0.94 -20.24
N GLU A 225 3.39 -0.65 -19.89
CA GLU A 225 3.01 0.56 -19.13
C GLU A 225 3.74 0.64 -17.77
N VAL A 226 3.80 -0.48 -17.03
CA VAL A 226 4.54 -0.57 -15.76
C VAL A 226 6.05 -0.37 -15.95
N LYS A 227 6.61 -0.93 -17.03
CA LYS A 227 8.03 -0.79 -17.35
C LYS A 227 8.39 0.64 -17.74
N ASN A 228 7.51 1.30 -18.51
CA ASN A 228 7.71 2.67 -18.99
C ASN A 228 7.48 3.73 -17.90
N SER A 229 6.80 3.37 -16.81
CA SER A 229 6.55 4.25 -15.66
C SER A 229 7.64 4.19 -14.58
N ASP A 230 8.75 3.49 -14.83
CA ASP A 230 9.88 3.26 -13.90
C ASP A 230 9.43 2.70 -12.52
N SER A 231 8.28 2.04 -12.48
CA SER A 231 7.67 1.44 -11.28
C SER A 231 8.26 0.06 -10.93
N MET A 232 9.38 -0.32 -11.53
CA MET A 232 10.01 -1.62 -11.32
C MET A 232 10.71 -1.70 -9.97
N ILE A 233 10.45 -2.78 -9.23
CA ILE A 233 11.11 -3.02 -7.94
C ILE A 233 12.34 -3.88 -8.25
N SER A 234 13.48 -3.21 -8.45
CA SER A 234 14.75 -3.88 -8.75
C SER A 234 15.17 -4.76 -7.57
N SER A 235 14.98 -6.07 -7.69
CA SER A 235 15.52 -7.05 -6.75
C SER A 235 17.03 -7.16 -6.95
N SER A 236 17.77 -6.18 -6.42
CA SER A 236 19.23 -6.20 -6.34
C SER A 236 19.65 -7.18 -5.24
N ILE A 237 19.66 -8.48 -5.57
CA ILE A 237 20.47 -9.47 -4.86
C ILE A 237 21.35 -10.16 -5.91
N SER A 238 22.64 -9.92 -5.74
CA SER A 238 23.79 -10.42 -6.48
C SER A 238 23.68 -11.88 -6.96
N ASP A 239 23.78 -12.07 -8.28
CA ASP A 239 24.47 -13.23 -8.85
C ASP A 239 25.87 -12.77 -9.26
N LYS A 240 26.84 -13.05 -8.40
CA LYS A 240 28.27 -13.09 -8.75
C LYS A 240 28.69 -14.56 -8.77
N SER A 241 29.65 -14.86 -9.65
CA SER A 241 30.21 -16.16 -10.05
C SER A 241 29.37 -16.82 -11.15
N ILE A 242 29.93 -17.20 -12.29
CA ILE A 242 31.21 -17.90 -12.50
C ILE A 242 31.88 -17.40 -13.79
N ASP A 243 33.17 -17.07 -13.68
CA ASP A 243 34.10 -16.88 -14.80
C ASP A 243 34.26 -18.20 -15.58
N ASP A 244 34.26 -18.13 -16.91
CA ASP A 244 35.00 -19.07 -17.76
C ASP A 244 35.42 -18.33 -19.04
N GLU A 245 36.61 -17.75 -18.95
CA GLU A 245 37.48 -17.42 -20.07
C GLU A 245 38.12 -18.71 -20.58
N GLU A 246 37.78 -19.17 -21.80
CA GLU A 246 38.76 -19.84 -22.65
C GLU A 246 38.43 -19.68 -24.15
N SER A 247 39.16 -18.75 -24.77
CA SER A 247 39.98 -18.92 -25.98
C SER A 247 39.41 -19.61 -27.23
N GLY A 248 39.53 -18.92 -28.37
CA GLY A 248 39.31 -19.51 -29.70
C GLY A 248 39.35 -18.50 -30.86
N ASP A 249 40.55 -18.02 -31.15
CA ASP A 249 40.94 -17.17 -32.29
C ASP A 249 40.48 -17.74 -33.66
N GLY A 250 40.18 -16.87 -34.65
CA GLY A 250 39.89 -17.35 -36.01
C GLY A 250 39.15 -16.44 -37.02
N ASN A 251 39.81 -15.36 -37.45
CA ASN A 251 39.96 -14.97 -38.87
C ASN A 251 38.73 -14.60 -39.77
N ARG A 252 38.48 -13.26 -39.94
CA ARG A 252 38.40 -12.44 -41.19
C ARG A 252 37.55 -12.88 -42.45
N PRO A 253 37.22 -11.99 -43.43
CA PRO A 253 36.05 -11.09 -43.50
C PRO A 253 35.18 -11.21 -44.80
N SER A 254 34.02 -10.53 -44.77
CA SER A 254 33.24 -9.80 -45.82
C SER A 254 33.08 -10.25 -47.30
N ALA A 255 31.85 -9.93 -47.77
CA ALA A 255 31.38 -9.56 -49.13
C ALA A 255 30.63 -10.68 -49.89
N THR A 256 29.48 -10.50 -50.57
CA THR A 256 29.00 -9.45 -51.49
C THR A 256 27.49 -9.64 -51.82
N ALA A 257 26.80 -8.54 -52.21
CA ALA A 257 25.70 -8.38 -53.21
C ALA A 257 24.42 -9.26 -53.11
N SER A 258 23.18 -8.86 -53.44
CA SER A 258 22.49 -7.81 -54.21
C SER A 258 20.98 -8.00 -53.91
N GLY A 259 20.11 -7.00 -53.70
CA GLY A 259 19.58 -6.04 -54.68
C GLY A 259 18.37 -6.60 -55.44
N PHE A 260 17.12 -6.27 -55.05
CA PHE A 260 15.96 -6.12 -55.99
C PHE A 260 14.80 -5.35 -55.34
N LYS A 261 14.15 -4.48 -56.14
CA LYS A 261 13.25 -3.37 -55.75
C LYS A 261 11.92 -3.51 -56.52
N VAL A 262 10.77 -3.54 -55.81
CA VAL A 262 9.46 -2.81 -56.00
C VAL A 262 8.78 -2.92 -57.40
N PRO A 263 7.43 -3.10 -57.59
CA PRO A 263 6.42 -2.08 -57.23
C PRO A 263 4.93 -2.45 -56.99
N ALA A 264 4.18 -1.46 -56.45
CA ALA A 264 2.72 -1.35 -56.41
C ALA A 264 2.14 -0.69 -57.69
N PRO A 265 0.83 -0.86 -58.01
CA PRO A 265 -0.08 0.31 -58.18
C PRO A 265 -1.58 0.01 -57.88
N LYS A 266 -2.35 0.87 -57.16
CA LYS A 266 -3.22 2.04 -57.51
C LYS A 266 -4.74 1.78 -57.79
N LYS A 267 -5.54 2.62 -57.12
CA LYS A 267 -6.99 3.04 -57.19
C LYS A 267 -7.49 3.45 -58.60
N PRO A 268 -8.82 3.64 -58.89
CA PRO A 268 -9.68 4.82 -58.50
C PRO A 268 -11.19 4.47 -58.28
N GLY A 269 -12.16 5.33 -57.90
CA GLY A 269 -12.32 6.79 -57.78
C GLY A 269 -13.70 7.16 -57.16
N ASN A 270 -13.91 8.45 -56.85
CA ASN A 270 -15.12 9.11 -56.28
C ASN A 270 -16.05 9.62 -57.43
N PRO A 271 -17.27 10.19 -57.23
CA PRO A 271 -17.43 11.60 -56.73
C PRO A 271 -18.78 12.07 -56.08
N SER A 272 -18.70 13.24 -55.41
CA SER A 272 -19.63 14.42 -55.32
C SER A 272 -20.98 14.42 -54.54
N ASN A 273 -21.13 15.28 -53.50
CA ASN A 273 -21.83 16.62 -53.42
C ASN A 273 -23.31 16.49 -52.92
N THR A 274 -23.97 17.32 -52.08
CA THR A 274 -23.95 18.77 -51.74
C THR A 274 -24.79 19.12 -50.47
N THR A 275 -24.61 20.36 -49.94
CA THR A 275 -25.58 21.33 -49.31
C THR A 275 -25.97 21.40 -47.79
N LYS A 276 -25.47 22.47 -47.13
CA LYS A 276 -26.07 23.55 -46.24
C LYS A 276 -27.10 23.20 -45.12
N LYS A 277 -26.80 23.33 -43.80
CA LYS A 277 -26.88 24.47 -42.79
C LYS A 277 -28.27 24.63 -42.08
N PRO A 278 -28.47 25.28 -40.89
CA PRO A 278 -27.75 25.40 -39.58
C PRO A 278 -28.58 24.91 -38.34
N GLY A 279 -27.98 24.81 -37.13
CA GLY A 279 -28.77 24.70 -35.87
C GLY A 279 -27.96 24.48 -34.58
N SER A 280 -28.28 25.25 -33.53
CA SER A 280 -27.56 25.49 -32.27
C SER A 280 -27.58 24.37 -31.20
N ALA A 281 -26.66 24.50 -30.24
CA ALA A 281 -26.68 24.06 -28.83
C ALA A 281 -26.35 22.60 -28.46
N GLY A 282 -25.32 22.44 -27.61
CA GLY A 282 -25.10 21.24 -26.80
C GLY A 282 -23.62 20.86 -26.65
N GLY A 283 -22.94 21.41 -25.63
CA GLY A 283 -21.59 20.98 -25.25
C GLY A 283 -21.56 19.53 -24.73
N PRO A 284 -20.42 18.81 -24.83
CA PRO A 284 -20.36 17.39 -24.47
C PRO A 284 -20.43 17.18 -22.96
N LYS A 285 -21.36 16.32 -22.54
CA LYS A 285 -21.45 15.77 -21.17
C LYS A 285 -20.19 14.94 -20.86
N VAL A 286 -19.49 15.33 -19.79
CA VAL A 286 -18.46 14.52 -19.14
C VAL A 286 -19.12 13.31 -18.48
N VAL A 287 -18.66 12.13 -18.86
CA VAL A 287 -19.06 10.84 -18.29
C VAL A 287 -18.53 10.75 -16.85
N GLY A 288 -19.45 10.65 -15.89
CA GLY A 288 -19.16 10.56 -14.47
C GLY A 288 -18.58 9.19 -14.10
N THR A 289 -17.34 9.19 -13.60
CA THR A 289 -16.80 8.14 -12.75
C THR A 289 -17.34 8.31 -11.33
N THR A 290 -18.07 7.32 -10.83
CA THR A 290 -18.46 7.22 -9.42
C THR A 290 -17.22 7.09 -8.53
N LYS A 291 -16.79 8.21 -7.95
CA LYS A 291 -15.70 8.34 -6.98
C LYS A 291 -16.34 8.30 -5.58
N GLU A 292 -16.02 7.30 -4.76
CA GLU A 292 -16.33 7.29 -3.32
C GLU A 292 -15.40 8.21 -2.50
N GLY A 293 -14.82 9.24 -3.14
CA GLY A 293 -14.19 10.36 -2.44
C GLY A 293 -15.22 11.46 -2.25
N GLY A 294 -15.92 11.47 -1.10
CA GLY A 294 -16.74 12.63 -0.74
C GLY A 294 -15.88 13.90 -0.83
N ALA A 295 -16.37 14.91 -1.54
CA ALA A 295 -15.63 16.12 -1.90
C ALA A 295 -14.76 16.64 -0.74
N GLY A 296 -13.45 16.79 -0.98
CA GLY A 296 -12.49 17.27 0.01
C GLY A 296 -11.82 16.20 0.89
N ALA A 297 -12.01 14.90 0.64
CA ALA A 297 -11.16 13.86 1.22
C ALA A 297 -9.81 13.79 0.48
N VAL A 298 -8.70 13.69 1.21
CA VAL A 298 -7.38 13.40 0.64
C VAL A 298 -6.99 11.96 0.96
N ASP A 299 -6.61 11.18 -0.05
CA ASP A 299 -6.09 9.82 0.12
C ASP A 299 -4.55 9.82 0.21
N GLU A 300 -3.93 8.69 0.59
CA GLU A 300 -2.47 8.59 0.70
C GLU A 300 -1.79 8.61 -0.68
N ASP A 301 -2.47 8.12 -1.72
CA ASP A 301 -1.95 8.12 -3.10
C ASP A 301 -1.82 9.54 -3.65
N ASP A 302 -2.74 10.45 -3.27
CA ASP A 302 -2.70 11.87 -3.57
C ASP A 302 -1.48 12.54 -2.92
N PHE A 303 -1.10 12.11 -1.71
CA PHE A 303 0.13 12.57 -1.06
C PHE A 303 1.35 12.10 -1.84
N ILE A 304 1.44 10.80 -2.15
CA ILE A 304 2.58 10.22 -2.87
C ILE A 304 2.78 10.91 -4.22
N LYS A 305 1.70 11.13 -4.99
CA LYS A 305 1.76 11.90 -6.24
C LYS A 305 2.22 13.34 -6.00
N ALA A 306 1.71 13.99 -4.96
CA ALA A 306 2.05 15.38 -4.64
C ALA A 306 3.48 15.58 -4.07
N PHE A 307 4.16 14.50 -3.66
CA PHE A 307 5.55 14.58 -3.22
C PHE A 307 6.46 15.11 -4.33
N THR A 308 6.27 14.60 -5.55
CA THR A 308 7.08 14.94 -6.72
C THR A 308 6.36 15.83 -7.74
N ASP A 309 5.05 16.07 -7.60
CA ASP A 309 4.30 17.07 -8.39
C ASP A 309 4.63 18.50 -7.95
N VAL A 310 5.87 18.90 -8.18
CA VAL A 310 6.42 20.22 -7.87
C VAL A 310 7.38 20.65 -8.99
N PRO A 311 7.59 21.96 -9.19
CA PRO A 311 8.53 22.42 -10.20
C PRO A 311 9.92 21.83 -10.00
N THR A 312 10.54 21.33 -11.08
CA THR A 312 11.92 20.85 -11.04
C THR A 312 12.87 22.00 -10.78
N VAL A 313 13.85 21.77 -9.92
CA VAL A 313 14.90 22.74 -9.58
C VAL A 313 16.25 22.04 -9.64
N GLN A 314 17.31 22.81 -9.83
CA GLN A 314 18.69 22.36 -9.75
C GLN A 314 19.37 23.15 -8.64
N ILE A 315 20.24 22.50 -7.87
CA ILE A 315 21.00 23.13 -6.80
C ILE A 315 22.43 23.28 -7.29
N TYR A 316 22.89 24.50 -7.55
CA TYR A 316 24.22 24.73 -8.12
C TYR A 316 25.30 24.89 -7.03
N SER A 317 24.92 25.26 -5.80
CA SER A 317 25.85 25.37 -4.68
C SER A 317 25.17 25.26 -3.31
N SER A 318 25.93 24.93 -2.26
CA SER A 318 25.43 24.92 -0.87
C SER A 318 24.95 26.31 -0.43
N ARG A 319 25.60 27.37 -0.90
CA ARG A 319 25.22 28.76 -0.59
C ARG A 319 23.84 29.11 -1.15
N GLU A 320 23.58 28.73 -2.41
CA GLU A 320 22.27 28.95 -3.03
C GLU A 320 21.15 28.18 -2.30
N LEU A 321 21.44 26.95 -1.87
CA LEU A 321 20.50 26.17 -1.07
C LEU A 321 20.16 26.87 0.25
N GLU A 322 21.17 27.35 0.97
CA GLU A 322 20.99 28.12 2.21
C GLU A 322 20.16 29.39 1.98
N GLU A 323 20.51 30.21 0.98
CA GLU A 323 19.77 31.42 0.63
C GLU A 323 18.29 31.11 0.29
N THR A 324 18.06 30.01 -0.43
CA THR A 324 16.70 29.57 -0.78
C THR A 324 15.91 29.10 0.45
N LEU A 325 16.51 28.31 1.33
CA LEU A 325 15.87 27.83 2.56
C LEU A 325 15.58 28.98 3.53
N ASN A 326 16.46 29.97 3.63
CA ASN A 326 16.23 31.17 4.43
C ASN A 326 15.04 31.99 3.90
N LYS A 327 14.93 32.16 2.58
CA LYS A 327 13.78 32.83 1.95
C LYS A 327 12.47 32.07 2.18
N ILE A 328 12.50 30.74 2.07
CA ILE A 328 11.34 29.89 2.39
C ILE A 328 10.93 30.11 3.84
N ARG A 329 11.89 30.11 4.77
CA ARG A 329 11.64 30.32 6.19
C ARG A 329 11.01 31.69 6.47
N GLU A 330 11.50 32.74 5.83
CA GLU A 330 10.95 34.09 5.95
C GLU A 330 9.46 34.12 5.57
N ILE A 331 9.12 33.58 4.39
CA ILE A 331 7.74 33.54 3.88
C ILE A 331 6.82 32.70 4.79
N LEU A 332 7.30 31.55 5.28
CA LEU A 332 6.49 30.61 6.05
C LEU A 332 6.38 30.95 7.54
N SER A 333 7.23 31.85 8.05
CA SER A 333 7.22 32.25 9.47
C SER A 333 6.27 33.41 9.76
N ASP A 334 5.64 33.99 8.74
CA ASP A 334 4.66 35.07 8.88
C ASP A 334 3.33 34.66 8.23
N ASP A 335 2.28 34.55 9.04
CA ASP A 335 0.94 34.13 8.61
C ASP A 335 0.21 35.22 7.80
N LYS A 336 0.72 36.45 7.79
CA LYS A 336 0.19 37.57 7.00
C LYS A 336 0.64 37.54 5.55
N HIS A 337 1.70 36.79 5.22
CA HIS A 337 2.09 36.59 3.83
C HIS A 337 0.98 35.91 3.03
N ASP A 338 0.93 36.24 1.74
CA ASP A 338 -0.08 35.70 0.85
C ASP A 338 -0.06 34.16 0.88
N TRP A 339 -1.26 33.57 0.95
CA TRP A 339 -1.41 32.14 1.17
C TRP A 339 -0.90 31.31 -0.02
N ASP A 340 -0.95 31.85 -1.24
CA ASP A 340 -0.44 31.17 -2.42
C ASP A 340 1.09 31.19 -2.40
N GLN A 341 1.70 32.30 -1.98
CA GLN A 341 3.16 32.37 -1.76
C GLN A 341 3.63 31.36 -0.72
N ARG A 342 2.91 31.20 0.39
CA ARG A 342 3.20 30.20 1.43
C ARG A 342 3.04 28.77 0.90
N THR A 343 1.99 28.51 0.11
CA THR A 343 1.80 27.22 -0.57
C THR A 343 2.97 26.92 -1.52
N ASN A 344 3.40 27.91 -2.31
CA ASN A 344 4.53 27.77 -3.24
C ASN A 344 5.88 27.58 -2.51
N ALA A 345 6.08 28.21 -1.34
CA ALA A 345 7.25 27.99 -0.52
C ALA A 345 7.32 26.55 0.03
N LEU A 346 6.20 25.98 0.47
CA LEU A 346 6.12 24.57 0.89
C LEU A 346 6.40 23.61 -0.29
N LYS A 347 5.85 23.88 -1.47
CA LYS A 347 6.20 23.13 -2.70
C LYS A 347 7.69 23.24 -3.02
N LYS A 348 8.29 24.42 -2.83
CA LYS A 348 9.72 24.64 -3.08
C LYS A 348 10.61 23.82 -2.13
N VAL A 349 10.21 23.61 -0.87
CA VAL A 349 10.92 22.67 0.04
C VAL A 349 10.96 21.27 -0.59
N ARG A 350 9.84 20.79 -1.13
CA ARG A 350 9.79 19.49 -1.81
C ARG A 350 10.61 19.47 -3.09
N SER A 351 10.57 20.53 -3.91
CA SER A 351 11.43 20.65 -5.10
C SER A 351 12.91 20.49 -4.74
N LEU A 352 13.36 21.13 -3.66
CA LEU A 352 14.74 21.02 -3.17
C LEU A 352 15.06 19.60 -2.71
N LEU A 353 14.13 18.95 -2.01
CA LEU A 353 14.30 17.57 -1.55
C LEU A 353 14.45 16.59 -2.71
N VAL A 354 13.61 16.72 -3.75
CA VAL A 354 13.69 15.95 -5.00
C VAL A 354 15.01 16.22 -5.74
N ALA A 355 15.50 17.46 -5.71
CA ALA A 355 16.79 17.85 -6.29
C ALA A 355 18.01 17.42 -5.46
N GLY A 356 17.81 16.67 -4.36
CA GLY A 356 18.91 16.12 -3.57
C GLY A 356 19.46 17.04 -2.48
N ALA A 357 18.70 18.04 -2.02
CA ALA A 357 19.15 18.96 -0.95
C ALA A 357 19.66 18.24 0.31
N ALA A 358 19.14 17.05 0.62
CA ALA A 358 19.58 16.24 1.76
C ALA A 358 21.03 15.73 1.68
N GLN A 359 21.66 15.79 0.50
CA GLN A 359 23.07 15.44 0.30
C GLN A 359 24.04 16.61 0.55
N TYR A 360 23.53 17.83 0.71
CA TYR A 360 24.36 19.01 0.95
C TYR A 360 24.62 19.22 2.45
N ASP A 361 25.86 19.60 2.77
CA ASP A 361 26.24 19.96 4.13
C ASP A 361 25.39 21.12 4.67
N GLY A 362 25.01 21.05 5.94
CA GLY A 362 24.20 22.08 6.59
C GLY A 362 22.68 21.98 6.34
N PHE A 363 22.20 21.18 5.38
CA PHE A 363 20.77 21.02 5.11
C PHE A 363 19.95 20.71 6.38
N PHE A 364 20.40 19.77 7.20
CA PHE A 364 19.71 19.41 8.45
C PHE A 364 19.67 20.54 9.48
N GLN A 365 20.67 21.44 9.50
CA GLN A 365 20.65 22.62 10.37
C GLN A 365 19.57 23.59 9.90
N HIS A 366 19.49 23.86 8.60
CA HIS A 366 18.44 24.71 8.03
C HIS A 366 17.04 24.09 8.17
N LEU A 367 16.92 22.76 8.07
CA LEU A 367 15.64 22.08 8.27
C LEU A 367 15.10 22.30 9.68
N ARG A 368 15.95 22.25 10.72
CA ARG A 368 15.55 22.57 12.11
C ARG A 368 15.06 24.01 12.26
N LEU A 369 15.65 24.96 11.52
CA LEU A 369 15.20 26.35 11.53
C LEU A 369 13.80 26.53 10.91
N LEU A 370 13.32 25.56 10.12
CA LEU A 370 11.97 25.55 9.53
C LEU A 370 10.89 24.95 10.45
N ASP A 371 11.25 24.34 11.58
CA ASP A 371 10.27 23.66 12.45
C ASP A 371 9.13 24.59 12.91
N GLY A 372 9.46 25.82 13.29
CA GLY A 372 8.47 26.83 13.67
C GLY A 372 7.55 27.19 12.50
N ALA A 373 8.11 27.30 11.30
CA ALA A 373 7.39 27.66 10.08
C ALA A 373 6.44 26.54 9.61
N PHE A 374 6.86 25.27 9.72
CA PHE A 374 5.98 24.12 9.47
C PHE A 374 4.83 24.04 10.47
N LYS A 375 5.09 24.28 11.76
CA LYS A 375 4.02 24.34 12.78
C LYS A 375 3.01 25.44 12.49
N LEU A 376 3.48 26.62 12.10
CA LEU A 376 2.61 27.74 11.73
C LEU A 376 1.75 27.37 10.51
N SER A 377 2.38 26.82 9.46
CA SER A 377 1.70 26.41 8.23
C SER A 377 0.67 25.30 8.45
N ALA A 378 0.95 24.35 9.35
CA ALA A 378 0.02 23.28 9.72
C ALA A 378 -1.17 23.78 10.57
N LYS A 379 -1.11 25.00 11.12
CA LYS A 379 -2.19 25.65 11.88
C LYS A 379 -2.91 26.73 11.07
N ASP A 380 -2.63 26.85 9.78
CA ASP A 380 -3.20 27.91 8.96
C ASP A 380 -4.73 27.82 8.85
N LEU A 381 -5.40 28.97 8.74
CA LEU A 381 -6.85 29.04 8.54
C LEU A 381 -7.28 28.54 7.16
N ARG A 382 -6.38 28.54 6.18
CA ARG A 382 -6.63 28.06 4.82
C ARG A 382 -6.21 26.62 4.70
N SER A 383 -7.19 25.78 4.41
CA SER A 383 -7.03 24.35 4.21
C SER A 383 -5.96 23.96 3.18
N GLN A 384 -5.74 24.79 2.15
CA GLN A 384 -4.73 24.54 1.13
C GLN A 384 -3.31 24.62 1.70
N VAL A 385 -3.03 25.62 2.55
CA VAL A 385 -1.72 25.78 3.20
C VAL A 385 -1.48 24.62 4.18
N VAL A 386 -2.49 24.26 4.97
CA VAL A 386 -2.44 23.12 5.88
C VAL A 386 -2.17 21.81 5.13
N ARG A 387 -2.90 21.56 4.02
CA ARG A 387 -2.70 20.38 3.17
C ARG A 387 -1.28 20.33 2.63
N GLU A 388 -0.78 21.45 2.11
CA GLU A 388 0.57 21.55 1.55
C GLU A 388 1.67 21.32 2.61
N ALA A 389 1.44 21.79 3.84
CA ALA A 389 2.33 21.56 4.97
C ALA A 389 2.37 20.07 5.35
N CYS A 390 1.19 19.43 5.42
CA CYS A 390 1.07 18.00 5.69
C CYS A 390 1.79 17.15 4.64
N ILE A 391 1.62 17.47 3.35
CA ILE A 391 2.31 16.77 2.24
C ILE A 391 3.82 16.95 2.34
N THR A 392 4.29 18.16 2.65
CA THR A 392 5.73 18.46 2.78
C THR A 392 6.37 17.70 3.92
N VAL A 393 5.74 17.69 5.11
CA VAL A 393 6.21 16.95 6.27
C VAL A 393 6.20 15.43 6.00
N ALA A 394 5.15 14.93 5.35
CA ALA A 394 5.09 13.53 4.94
C ALA A 394 6.26 13.19 3.99
N HIS A 395 6.52 14.01 2.97
CA HIS A 395 7.64 13.77 2.04
C HIS A 395 9.01 13.82 2.74
N LEU A 396 9.21 14.78 3.65
CA LEU A 396 10.43 14.87 4.45
C LEU A 396 10.63 13.59 5.27
N SER A 397 9.56 13.08 5.91
CA SER A 397 9.64 11.82 6.64
C SER A 397 10.00 10.64 5.73
N THR A 398 9.45 10.55 4.52
CA THR A 398 9.73 9.43 3.61
C THR A 398 11.15 9.45 3.05
N VAL A 399 11.70 10.62 2.74
CA VAL A 399 13.05 10.73 2.13
C VAL A 399 14.16 10.67 3.17
N LEU A 400 13.99 11.35 4.31
CA LEU A 400 15.06 11.52 5.28
C LEU A 400 15.17 10.36 6.28
N GLY A 401 14.16 9.50 6.37
CA GLY A 401 14.21 8.38 7.32
C GLY A 401 14.30 8.87 8.77
N ASN A 402 15.07 8.14 9.57
CA ASN A 402 15.38 8.48 10.98
C ASN A 402 16.03 9.86 11.14
N LYS A 403 16.63 10.42 10.08
CA LYS A 403 17.23 11.76 10.15
C LYS A 403 16.19 12.88 10.33
N PHE A 404 14.89 12.57 10.19
CA PHE A 404 13.79 13.50 10.44
C PHE A 404 13.12 13.34 11.83
N ASP A 405 13.63 12.48 12.72
CA ASP A 405 12.99 12.21 14.02
C ASP A 405 12.73 13.48 14.85
N HIS A 406 13.68 14.42 14.85
CA HIS A 406 13.52 15.71 15.54
C HIS A 406 12.36 16.54 14.97
N GLY A 407 12.28 16.66 13.64
CA GLY A 407 11.21 17.41 12.97
C GLY A 407 9.86 16.72 13.15
N ALA A 408 9.83 15.39 13.11
CA ALA A 408 8.65 14.58 13.41
C ALA A 408 8.16 14.80 14.84
N GLU A 409 9.03 14.68 15.84
CA GLU A 409 8.68 14.94 17.24
C GLU A 409 8.14 16.36 17.44
N ALA A 410 8.75 17.34 16.78
CA ALA A 410 8.33 18.73 16.87
C ALA A 410 6.92 18.97 16.28
N ILE A 411 6.58 18.36 15.14
CA ILE A 411 5.36 18.67 14.37
C ILE A 411 4.17 17.76 14.72
N VAL A 412 4.40 16.52 15.15
CA VAL A 412 3.34 15.52 15.41
C VAL A 412 2.24 16.03 16.36
N PRO A 413 2.52 16.71 17.48
CA PRO A 413 1.47 17.27 18.34
C PRO A 413 0.56 18.26 17.60
N THR A 414 1.10 19.01 16.64
CA THR A 414 0.31 19.93 15.80
C THR A 414 -0.57 19.17 14.82
N LEU A 415 -0.05 18.11 14.20
CA LEU A 415 -0.82 17.27 13.28
C LEU A 415 -1.99 16.54 13.97
N PHE A 416 -1.81 16.09 15.21
CA PHE A 416 -2.88 15.45 15.98
C PHE A 416 -4.08 16.39 16.20
N ASN A 417 -3.84 17.68 16.35
CA ASN A 417 -4.92 18.68 16.47
C ASN A 417 -5.70 18.89 15.17
N LEU A 418 -5.19 18.44 14.02
CA LEU A 418 -5.93 18.46 12.76
C LEU A 418 -6.94 17.33 12.66
N VAL A 419 -6.69 16.18 13.31
CA VAL A 419 -7.53 14.98 13.23
C VAL A 419 -9.01 15.24 13.58
N PRO A 420 -9.36 15.97 14.66
CA PRO A 420 -10.76 16.27 14.98
C PRO A 420 -11.34 17.46 14.21
N ASN A 421 -10.65 18.02 13.20
CA ASN A 421 -11.10 19.19 12.47
C ASN A 421 -12.35 18.89 11.61
N SER A 422 -13.35 19.77 11.63
CA SER A 422 -14.60 19.60 10.88
C SER A 422 -14.42 19.74 9.36
N ALA A 423 -13.39 20.45 8.89
CA ALA A 423 -13.05 20.50 7.48
C ALA A 423 -12.31 19.22 7.09
N LYS A 424 -13.01 18.37 6.32
CA LYS A 424 -12.54 17.03 5.93
C LYS A 424 -11.13 17.02 5.34
N VAL A 425 -10.78 18.02 4.54
CA VAL A 425 -9.45 18.11 3.90
C VAL A 425 -8.33 18.33 4.91
N MET A 426 -8.60 19.08 5.99
CA MET A 426 -7.63 19.34 7.05
C MET A 426 -7.45 18.09 7.92
N ALA A 427 -8.56 17.47 8.34
CA ALA A 427 -8.52 16.23 9.12
C ALA A 427 -7.83 15.08 8.37
N THR A 428 -8.22 14.84 7.12
CA THR A 428 -7.61 13.77 6.31
C THR A 428 -6.14 14.03 6.00
N SER A 429 -5.73 15.30 5.79
CA SER A 429 -4.33 15.65 5.59
C SER A 429 -3.48 15.40 6.84
N GLY A 430 -3.99 15.77 8.03
CA GLY A 430 -3.33 15.47 9.31
C GLY A 430 -3.18 13.97 9.54
N CYS A 431 -4.25 13.19 9.33
CA CYS A 431 -4.21 11.73 9.44
C CYS A 431 -3.22 11.08 8.46
N ALA A 432 -3.16 11.54 7.20
CA ALA A 432 -2.21 11.03 6.22
C ALA A 432 -0.76 11.33 6.62
N ALA A 433 -0.45 12.57 7.00
CA ALA A 433 0.90 12.95 7.41
C ALA A 433 1.39 12.16 8.64
N ILE A 434 0.53 11.97 9.66
CA ILE A 434 0.85 11.14 10.83
C ILE A 434 1.17 9.70 10.42
N ARG A 435 0.39 9.11 9.50
CA ARG A 435 0.63 7.74 9.01
C ARG A 435 2.00 7.61 8.33
N PHE A 436 2.39 8.56 7.49
CA PHE A 436 3.73 8.57 6.87
C PHE A 436 4.84 8.65 7.92
N ILE A 437 4.69 9.52 8.93
CA ILE A 437 5.67 9.66 10.02
C ILE A 437 5.77 8.37 10.86
N ILE A 438 4.66 7.68 11.14
CA ILE A 438 4.68 6.45 11.95
C ILE A 438 5.25 5.26 11.18
N ARG A 439 4.92 5.11 9.88
CA ARG A 439 5.46 4.02 9.04
C ARG A 439 7.00 3.98 9.08
N LEU A 440 7.64 5.13 9.24
CA LEU A 440 9.08 5.28 9.48
C LEU A 440 9.59 4.52 10.71
N LYS A 441 8.98 4.75 11.87
CA LYS A 441 9.45 4.23 13.16
C LYS A 441 9.36 2.70 13.21
N MET A 442 8.35 2.14 12.55
CA MET A 442 8.15 0.68 12.45
C MET A 442 9.23 0.03 11.57
N ALA A 443 9.57 0.62 10.41
CA ALA A 443 10.60 0.11 9.52
C ALA A 443 12.02 0.14 10.14
N SER A 444 12.30 1.14 10.98
CA SER A 444 13.61 1.32 11.62
C SER A 444 13.85 0.38 12.80
N THR A 445 12.79 0.01 13.52
CA THR A 445 12.87 -0.97 14.63
C THR A 445 13.18 -2.38 14.10
N GLN A 446 12.74 -2.70 12.87
CA GLN A 446 13.10 -3.94 12.18
C GLN A 446 14.55 -3.98 11.67
N ASN A 447 15.19 -2.83 11.44
CA ASN A 447 16.60 -2.78 11.05
C ASN A 447 17.55 -2.92 12.25
N LEU A 448 17.16 -2.44 13.44
CA LEU A 448 17.96 -2.61 14.67
C LEU A 448 17.98 -4.06 15.17
N THR A 449 16.88 -4.81 14.99
CA THR A 449 16.81 -6.24 15.32
C THR A 449 17.67 -7.10 14.38
N LYS A 450 17.90 -6.67 13.13
CA LYS A 450 18.85 -7.34 12.23
C LYS A 450 20.32 -7.09 12.56
N ILE A 451 20.66 -5.99 13.23
CA ILE A 451 22.05 -5.65 13.60
C ILE A 451 22.43 -6.30 14.95
N GLY A 452 21.47 -6.51 15.86
CA GLY A 452 21.71 -7.15 17.16
C GLY A 452 21.91 -8.68 17.14
N GLY A 453 21.70 -9.35 16.01
CA GLY A 453 21.81 -10.81 15.87
C GLY A 453 23.21 -11.33 15.48
N GLY A 454 24.20 -10.45 15.33
CA GLY A 454 25.56 -10.80 14.90
C GLY A 454 26.47 -11.23 16.05
N LYS A 455 26.47 -12.54 16.36
CA LYS A 455 27.55 -13.32 17.00
C LYS A 455 28.31 -12.70 18.19
N LEU A 456 27.89 -13.06 19.40
CA LEU A 456 28.82 -13.33 20.50
C LEU A 456 29.17 -14.83 20.47
N HIS A 457 30.28 -15.18 19.81
CA HIS A 457 30.99 -16.43 20.10
C HIS A 457 31.98 -16.13 21.22
N LEU A 458 31.65 -16.55 22.45
CA LEU A 458 32.64 -16.70 23.50
C LEU A 458 33.46 -17.96 23.18
N HIS A 459 34.77 -17.79 22.96
CA HIS A 459 35.73 -18.87 23.06
C HIS A 459 35.85 -19.30 24.53
N GLN A 460 35.60 -20.58 24.79
CA GLN A 460 36.39 -21.37 25.74
C GLN A 460 37.37 -22.23 24.95
#